data_AF-A0A7C2IED7-F1
#
_entry.id   AF-A0A7C2IED7-F1
#
_cell.length_a   1.000
_cell.length_b   1.000
_cell.length_c   1.000
_cell.angle_alpha   90.00
_cell.angle_beta   90.00
_cell.angle_gamma   90.00
#
_symmetry.space_group_name_H-M   'P 1'
#
loop_
_entity.id
_entity.type
_entity.pdbx_description
1 polymer ?
#
loop_
_entity_poly.entity_id
_entity_poly.type
_entity_poly.pdbx_seq_one_letter_code
_entity_poly.pdbx_strand_id
1 'polypeptide(L)' 'MLKTLREGATYSQREIIEVLAEFSCFKDRVTKKFRDLAKELEGKTNEHELWVNLYLISSDYAEETYNKRQRQEIAVQKIS' A
#
# COMPACT_ATOMS: atom_id res chain seq x y z
N MET A 1 3.81 -10.54 7.73
CA MET A 1 4.57 -10.15 6.52
C MET A 1 3.84 -10.81 5.37
N LEU A 2 3.15 -10.04 4.52
CA LEU A 2 2.38 -10.59 3.40
C LEU A 2 3.32 -11.48 2.56
N LYS A 3 2.99 -12.76 2.38
CA LYS A 3 3.67 -13.57 1.37
C LYS A 3 3.27 -12.98 0.02
N THR A 4 4.20 -12.30 -0.64
CA THR A 4 4.00 -11.83 -2.00
C THR A 4 3.68 -13.04 -2.86
N LEU A 5 2.50 -13.06 -3.48
CA LEU A 5 2.14 -14.14 -4.40
C LEU A 5 3.07 -14.02 -5.62
N ARG A 6 3.98 -14.98 -5.75
CA ARG A 6 4.82 -15.20 -6.92
C ARG A 6 4.04 -15.94 -7.99
N GLU A 7 4.21 -15.47 -9.22
CA GLU A 7 3.69 -16.11 -10.42
C GLU A 7 4.30 -17.51 -10.58
N GLY A 8 3.49 -18.49 -11.01
CA GLY A 8 3.91 -19.88 -11.19
C GLY A 8 4.03 -20.73 -9.91
N ALA A 9 3.86 -20.15 -8.72
CA ALA A 9 3.86 -20.89 -7.46
C ALA A 9 2.48 -21.43 -7.09
N THR A 10 2.44 -22.59 -6.42
CA THR A 10 1.20 -23.20 -5.91
C THR A 10 1.01 -22.83 -4.44
N TYR A 11 -0.21 -22.45 -4.07
CA TYR A 11 -0.57 -22.05 -2.70
C TYR A 11 -1.68 -22.94 -2.17
N SER A 12 -1.66 -23.20 -0.86
CA SER A 12 -2.79 -23.87 -0.22
C SER A 12 -4.02 -22.96 -0.17
N GLN A 13 -5.22 -23.56 -0.10
CA GLN A 13 -6.47 -22.81 0.04
C GLN A 13 -6.43 -21.86 1.26
N ARG A 14 -5.84 -22.32 2.37
CA ARG A 14 -5.68 -21.51 3.59
C ARG A 14 -4.85 -20.26 3.35
N GLU A 15 -3.71 -20.37 2.67
CA GLU A 15 -2.84 -19.23 2.36
C GLU A 15 -3.54 -18.20 1.48
N ILE A 16 -4.32 -18.65 0.50
CA ILE A 16 -5.12 -17.76 -0.35
C ILE A 16 -6.19 -17.03 0.47
N ILE A 17 -6.91 -17.75 1.35
CA ILE A 17 -7.95 -17.13 2.20
C ILE A 17 -7.33 -16.08 3.14
N GLU A 18 -6.19 -16.37 3.76
CA GLU A 18 -5.49 -15.43 4.65
C GLU A 18 -5.10 -14.14 3.89
N VAL A 19 -4.55 -14.27 2.68
CA VAL A 19 -4.19 -13.12 1.83
C VAL A 19 -5.43 -12.29 1.45
N LEU A 20 -6.52 -12.94 1.04
CA LEU A 20 -7.75 -12.24 0.66
C LEU A 20 -8.42 -11.54 1.85
N ALA A 21 -8.42 -12.18 3.03
CA ALA A 21 -8.95 -11.60 4.25
C ALA A 21 -8.14 -10.37 4.68
N GLU A 22 -6.80 -10.45 4.61
CA GLU A 22 -5.93 -9.32 4.93
C GLU A 22 -6.11 -8.17 3.93
N PHE A 23 -6.23 -8.47 2.63
CA PHE A 23 -6.52 -7.48 1.59
C PHE A 23 -7.86 -6.79 1.81
N SER A 24 -8.93 -7.55 2.11
CA SER A 24 -10.25 -6.96 2.40
C SER A 24 -10.19 -6.04 3.62
N CYS A 25 -9.56 -6.49 4.71
CA CYS A 25 -9.38 -5.67 5.90
C CYS A 25 -8.57 -4.39 5.62
N PHE A 26 -7.54 -4.48 4.78
CA PHE A 26 -6.77 -3.32 4.35
C PHE A 26 -7.63 -2.32 3.58
N LYS A 27 -8.38 -2.80 2.58
CA LYS A 27 -9.32 -1.98 1.79
C LYS A 27 -10.29 -1.24 2.70
N ASP A 28 -10.92 -1.93 3.64
CA ASP A 28 -11.91 -1.32 4.55
C ASP A 28 -11.29 -0.24 5.44
N ARG A 29 -10.06 -0.47 5.95
CA ARG A 29 -9.32 0.55 6.71
C ARG A 29 -8.96 1.78 5.87
N VAL A 30 -8.51 1.57 4.64
CA VAL A 30 -8.17 2.66 3.71
C VAL A 30 -9.42 3.48 3.38
N THR A 31 -10.52 2.82 3.02
CA THR A 31 -11.80 3.48 2.72
C THR A 31 -12.32 4.28 3.92
N LYS A 32 -12.22 3.73 5.13
CA LYS A 32 -12.62 4.45 6.35
C LYS A 32 -11.77 5.71 6.55
N LYS A 33 -10.44 5.59 6.49
CA LYS A 33 -9.53 6.73 6.66
C LYS A 33 -9.74 7.82 5.61
N PHE A 34 -9.93 7.44 4.35
CA PHE A 34 -10.22 8.40 3.28
C PHE A 34 -11.55 9.12 3.49
N ARG A 35 -12.58 8.41 3.96
CA ARG A 35 -13.87 9.02 4.26
C ARG A 35 -13.78 10.02 5.41
N ASP A 36 -13.04 9.67 6.46
CA ASP A 36 -12.85 10.54 7.62
C ASP A 36 -12.05 11.79 7.21
N LEU A 37 -10.95 11.60 6.46
CA LEU A 37 -10.15 12.70 5.93
C LEU A 37 -10.96 13.61 4.97
N ALA A 38 -11.77 13.04 4.09
CA ALA A 38 -12.60 13.82 3.18
C ALA A 38 -13.55 14.76 3.94
N LYS A 39 -14.17 14.30 5.03
CA LYS A 39 -14.99 15.15 5.91
C LYS A 39 -14.19 16.24 6.61
N GLU A 40 -12.94 15.96 6.98
CA GLU A 40 -12.06 16.96 7.60
C GLU A 40 -11.60 18.03 6.62
N LEU A 41 -11.52 17.70 5.34
CA LEU A 41 -11.08 18.61 4.27
C LEU A 41 -12.22 19.43 3.69
N GLU A 42 -13.44 18.90 3.71
CA GLU A 42 -14.64 19.54 3.19
C GLU A 42 -14.83 20.96 3.74
N GLY A 43 -14.94 21.93 2.84
CA GLY A 43 -15.24 23.33 3.18
C GLY A 43 -14.03 24.15 3.64
N LYS A 44 -12.82 23.57 3.64
CA LYS A 44 -11.59 24.34 3.83
C LYS A 44 -11.27 25.16 2.59
N THR A 45 -10.80 26.40 2.80
CA THR A 45 -10.42 27.31 1.71
C THR A 45 -9.27 26.78 0.85
N ASN A 46 -8.45 25.87 1.40
CA ASN A 46 -7.31 25.23 0.75
C ASN A 46 -7.52 23.71 0.54
N GLU A 47 -8.76 23.23 0.46
CA GLU A 47 -9.09 21.81 0.30
C GLU A 47 -8.33 21.14 -0.85
N HIS A 48 -8.30 21.78 -2.03
CA HIS A 48 -7.59 21.27 -3.20
C HIS A 48 -6.09 21.09 -2.94
N GLU A 49 -5.43 22.06 -2.30
CA GLU A 49 -4.00 21.98 -2.00
C GLU A 49 -3.70 20.89 -0.97
N LEU A 50 -4.59 20.67 0.00
CA LEU A 50 -4.46 19.59 0.97
C LEU A 50 -4.53 18.21 0.29
N TRP A 51 -5.42 18.02 -0.70
CA TRP A 51 -5.47 16.80 -1.49
C TRP A 51 -4.25 16.61 -2.38
N VAL A 52 -3.77 17.67 -3.05
CA VAL A 52 -2.56 17.63 -3.87
C VAL A 52 -1.35 17.24 -3.01
N ASN A 53 -1.18 17.86 -1.85
CA ASN A 53 -0.09 17.55 -0.93
C ASN A 53 -0.15 16.10 -0.45
N LEU A 54 -1.33 15.59 -0.10
CA LEU A 54 -1.49 14.19 0.28
C LEU A 54 -1.05 13.26 -0.85
N TYR A 55 -1.47 13.55 -2.09
CA TYR A 55 -1.10 12.75 -3.25
C TYR A 55 0.42 12.73 -3.48
N LEU A 56 1.07 13.89 -3.41
CA LEU A 56 2.52 14.00 -3.61
C LEU A 56 3.29 13.21 -2.55
N ILE A 57 3.00 13.44 -1.26
CA ILE A 57 3.66 12.73 -0.16
C ILE A 57 3.44 11.22 -0.25
N SER A 58 2.22 10.79 -0.61
CA SER A 58 1.90 9.37 -0.76
C SER A 58 2.65 8.74 -1.94
N SER A 59 2.80 9.48 -3.04
CA SER A 59 3.55 9.05 -4.23
C SER A 59 5.03 8.91 -3.93
N ASP A 60 5.63 9.92 -3.28
CA ASP A 60 7.03 9.89 -2.85
C ASP A 60 7.31 8.71 -1.92
N TYR A 61 6.44 8.49 -0.94
CA TYR A 61 6.55 7.37 -0.01
C TYR A 61 6.44 6.01 -0.71
N ALA A 62 5.51 5.88 -1.66
CA ALA A 62 5.32 4.66 -2.43
C ALA A 62 6.56 4.36 -3.29
N GLU A 63 7.11 5.37 -3.96
CA GLU A 63 8.32 5.26 -4.76
C GLU A 63 9.55 4.90 -3.89
N GLU A 64 9.75 5.57 -2.76
CA GLU A 64 10.84 5.26 -1.84
C GLU A 64 10.74 3.82 -1.32
N THR A 65 9.54 3.39 -0.94
CA THR A 65 9.27 2.03 -0.48
C THR A 65 9.57 1.00 -1.57
N TYR A 66 9.17 1.28 -2.81
CA TYR A 66 9.46 0.42 -3.96
C TYR A 66 10.98 0.32 -4.21
N ASN A 67 11.67 1.45 -4.26
CA ASN A 67 13.11 1.52 -4.47
C ASN A 67 13.91 0.83 -3.34
N LYS A 68 13.41 0.88 -2.11
CA LYS A 68 13.99 0.16 -0.98
C LYS A 68 13.86 -1.36 -1.14
N ARG A 69 12.69 -1.84 -1.60
CA ARG A 69 12.48 -3.28 -1.87
C ARG A 69 13.35 -3.78 -3.02
N GLN A 70 13.42 -3.03 -4.13
CA GLN A 70 14.30 -3.35 -5.26
C GLN A 70 15.78 -3.46 -4.84
N ARG A 71 16.26 -2.52 -4.02
CA ARG A 71 17.64 -2.57 -3.49
C ARG A 71 17.89 -3.80 -2.60
N GLN A 72 16.91 -4.19 -1.77
CA GLN A 72 17.00 -5.40 -0.95
C GLN A 72 17.03 -6.67 -1.80
N GLU A 73 16.20 -6.74 -2.85
CA GLU A 73 16.17 -7.88 -3.78
C GLU A 73 17.50 -8.04 -4.53
N ILE A 74 18.08 -6.94 -5.03
CA ILE A 74 19.40 -6.94 -5.69
C ILE A 74 20.51 -7.37 -4.73
N ALA A 75 20.48 -6.92 -3.47
CA ALA A 75 21.48 -7.29 -2.48
C ALA A 75 21.44 -8.80 -2.17
N VAL A 76 20.24 -9.39 -2.06
CA VAL A 76 20.07 -10.83 -1.83
C VAL A 76 20.57 -11.64 -3.03
N GLN A 77 20.29 -11.21 -4.26
CA GLN A 77 20.76 -11.89 -5.48
C GLN A 77 22.27 -11.88 -5.67
N LYS A 78 22.98 -10.88 -5.14
CA LYS A 78 24.46 -10.82 -5.23
C LYS A 78 25.17 -11.71 -4.21
N ILE A 79 24.45 -12.28 -3.25
CA ILE A 79 24.99 -13.09 -2.14
C ILE A 79 24.71 -14.60 -2.34
N SER A 80 23.84 -14.98 -3.28
CA SER A 80 23.67 -16.37 -3.78
C SER A 80 24.53 -16.64 -5.00
#